data_AF-A0A955P760-F1
#
_entry.id   AF-A0A955P760-F1
#
_cell.length_a   1.000
_cell.length_b   1.000
_cell.length_c   1.000
_cell.angle_alpha   90.00
_cell.angle_beta   90.00
_cell.angle_gamma   90.00
#
_symmetry.space_group_name_H-M   'P 1'
#
loop_
_entity.id
_entity.type
_entity.pdbx_description
1 polymer ?
#
loop_
_entity_poly.entity_id
_entity_poly.type
_entity_poly.pdbx_seq_one_letter_code
_entity_poly.pdbx_strand_id
1 'polypeptide(L)'
;DRGLCDYVRKWNDKYAYPRLHIATTSEAMHAFEERHGKEIPAFAGDFTPYWEDGAASSALETAINREAAERLSQGEALWAMLDPTNFPDEDYYQAWRNVILYDEHTWGAHTSISQPDTEFTLGQWRIKQAFALDADQQSKDLLDASMKTIQSDEQDSNTLMVFNTNSWPRSDVVFLSDDDLEGDRVLDSDGNPVPSQRLTTGELAFLAEDVPPFGSKNYRVTEGKGPTDESLEVEGNQLISPDLKVVLDEQSGALTTVFWEPIQRNLADGKDGMGLNEYFYVSGSDPQNAVRTDAVTIRVKENGPLVVSLVAESHPQGCYHLNREIRIFQGLDRIDIIDELDKRKIREKEGVHFAFPFDIPDGQIRLDIGWGVIRPDHDQLPGACKNWFTVQRWVDVSNQDYGVTVATVDAPLVEVGAITAETPWIEHLGPTQTFYSYVMNNYWFTNYKADQEGPTIFRYAIQPHLMFDSADANQFGMERSQPLIAVRVPDDAPEAPSFMRVNPTSTIVSSLKPTQDRKAWEARLYGASGMPEKVDLSFSGKKDWKVYRSDLNGGRSERLGNTFEILPYEMVTLRIE
;
A
#
# COMPACT_ATOMS: atom_id res chain seq x y z
N ASP A 1 13.28 10.91 -38.18
CA ASP A 1 13.57 12.03 -39.10
C ASP A 1 14.19 11.49 -40.39
N ARG A 2 13.67 11.87 -41.56
CA ARG A 2 14.15 11.40 -42.87
C ARG A 2 15.40 12.14 -43.36
N GLY A 3 15.74 13.30 -42.79
CA GLY A 3 16.88 14.13 -43.21
C GLY A 3 18.19 13.91 -42.44
N LEU A 4 18.14 13.13 -41.35
CA LEU A 4 19.26 12.98 -40.40
C LEU A 4 20.56 12.52 -41.09
N CYS A 5 20.49 11.52 -41.97
CA CYS A 5 21.66 10.98 -42.66
C CYS A 5 22.36 12.02 -43.55
N ASP A 6 21.59 12.82 -44.29
CA ASP A 6 22.16 13.85 -45.17
C ASP A 6 22.69 15.04 -44.36
N TYR A 7 22.04 15.39 -43.23
CA TYR A 7 22.56 16.39 -42.30
C TYR A 7 23.93 15.98 -41.76
N VAL A 8 24.04 14.75 -41.24
CA VAL A 8 25.29 14.21 -40.69
C VAL A 8 26.39 14.16 -41.76
N ARG A 9 26.06 13.72 -42.98
CA ARG A 9 27.01 13.73 -44.11
C ARG A 9 27.51 15.14 -44.40
N LYS A 10 26.60 16.10 -44.63
CA LYS A 10 26.95 17.49 -44.93
C LYS A 10 27.75 18.15 -43.82
N TRP A 11 27.44 17.86 -42.55
CA TRP A 11 28.20 18.34 -41.41
C TRP A 11 29.65 17.82 -41.45
N ASN A 12 29.81 16.51 -41.60
CA ASN A 12 31.11 15.86 -41.67
C ASN A 12 31.91 16.27 -42.91
N ASP A 13 31.26 16.56 -44.03
CA ASP A 13 31.93 17.09 -45.23
C ASP A 13 32.41 18.53 -45.01
N LYS A 14 31.65 19.33 -44.25
CA LYS A 14 31.93 20.76 -44.03
C LYS A 14 32.94 21.02 -42.91
N TYR A 15 32.88 20.26 -41.81
CA TYR A 15 33.69 20.52 -40.61
C TYR A 15 34.66 19.36 -40.34
N ALA A 16 35.88 19.72 -39.91
CA ALA A 16 36.87 18.73 -39.51
C ALA A 16 36.52 18.06 -38.16
N TYR A 17 35.95 18.83 -37.21
CA TYR A 17 35.47 18.35 -35.91
C TYR A 17 34.35 19.26 -35.32
N PRO A 18 33.46 18.71 -34.47
CA PRO A 18 33.31 17.29 -34.15
C PRO A 18 32.76 16.49 -35.34
N ARG A 19 33.13 15.21 -35.43
CA ARG A 19 32.53 14.26 -36.37
C ARG A 19 31.24 13.72 -35.78
N LEU A 20 30.14 13.80 -36.52
CA LEU A 20 28.85 13.25 -36.10
C LEU A 20 28.73 11.80 -36.55
N HIS A 21 28.24 10.95 -35.66
CA HIS A 21 28.00 9.53 -35.90
C HIS A 21 26.55 9.22 -35.53
N ILE A 22 25.80 8.61 -36.46
CA ILE A 22 24.48 8.06 -36.16
C ILE A 22 24.73 6.72 -35.48
N ALA A 23 24.34 6.62 -34.22
CA ALA A 23 24.55 5.44 -33.39
C ALA A 23 23.25 5.04 -32.70
N THR A 24 23.15 3.77 -32.35
CA THR A 24 22.17 3.30 -31.36
C THR A 24 22.58 3.73 -29.96
N THR A 25 21.65 3.72 -29.00
CA THR A 25 21.95 4.00 -27.60
C THR A 25 23.03 3.05 -27.06
N SER A 26 22.96 1.76 -27.38
CA SER A 26 23.94 0.77 -26.93
C SER A 26 25.36 1.04 -27.47
N GLU A 27 25.49 1.37 -28.75
CA GLU A 27 26.80 1.74 -29.34
C GLU A 27 27.37 2.99 -28.68
N ALA A 28 26.55 4.01 -28.46
CA ALA A 28 26.98 5.24 -27.80
C ALA A 28 27.41 5.00 -26.35
N MET A 29 26.64 4.22 -25.58
CA MET A 29 26.93 3.91 -24.19
C MET A 29 28.17 3.02 -24.03
N HIS A 30 28.35 1.98 -24.86
CA HIS A 30 29.58 1.17 -24.83
C HIS A 30 30.81 2.01 -25.18
N ALA A 31 30.73 2.85 -26.21
CA ALA A 31 31.84 3.73 -26.58
C ALA A 31 32.19 4.74 -25.47
N PHE A 32 31.19 5.18 -24.70
CA PHE A 32 31.39 6.03 -23.53
C PHE A 32 32.03 5.26 -22.37
N GLU A 33 31.52 4.08 -22.04
CA GLU A 33 32.02 3.21 -20.97
C GLU A 33 33.46 2.74 -21.24
N GLU A 34 33.78 2.32 -22.47
CA GLU A 34 35.14 1.92 -22.85
C GLU A 34 36.17 3.03 -22.63
N ARG A 35 35.77 4.30 -22.85
CA ARG A 35 36.65 5.46 -22.73
C ARG A 35 36.72 5.99 -21.30
N HIS A 36 35.58 6.07 -20.63
CA HIS A 36 35.42 6.84 -19.38
C HIS A 36 34.92 6.00 -18.20
N GLY A 37 34.52 4.75 -18.39
CA GLY A 37 33.88 3.92 -17.35
C GLY A 37 34.71 3.79 -16.06
N LYS A 38 36.04 3.80 -16.17
CA LYS A 38 36.96 3.75 -15.01
C LYS A 38 37.13 5.09 -14.27
N GLU A 39 36.65 6.19 -14.86
CA GLU A 39 36.76 7.55 -14.34
C GLU A 39 35.44 8.03 -13.71
N ILE A 40 34.34 7.30 -13.93
CA ILE A 40 33.02 7.67 -13.42
C ILE A 40 32.95 7.36 -11.91
N PRO A 41 32.63 8.34 -11.07
CA PRO A 41 32.43 8.10 -9.64
C PRO A 41 31.18 7.24 -9.40
N ALA A 42 31.25 6.39 -8.37
CA ALA A 42 30.10 5.64 -7.87
C ALA A 42 29.47 6.36 -6.67
N PHE A 43 28.15 6.35 -6.60
CA PHE A 43 27.35 6.89 -5.50
C PHE A 43 26.37 5.83 -5.03
N ALA A 44 25.94 5.92 -3.77
CA ALA A 44 24.94 5.03 -3.18
C ALA A 44 23.95 5.87 -2.36
N GLY A 45 22.66 5.58 -2.49
CA GLY A 45 21.57 6.33 -1.90
C GLY A 45 20.40 6.47 -2.89
N ASP A 46 19.29 6.98 -2.40
CA ASP A 46 18.11 7.27 -3.18
C ASP A 46 18.24 8.59 -3.94
N PHE A 47 17.64 8.67 -5.13
CA PHE A 47 17.54 9.90 -5.89
C PHE A 47 16.08 10.26 -6.09
N THR A 48 15.44 10.64 -4.99
CA THR A 48 14.01 10.91 -4.90
C THR A 48 13.54 11.80 -6.05
N PRO A 49 12.51 11.37 -6.79
CA PRO A 49 12.08 12.00 -8.03
C PRO A 49 11.35 13.33 -7.85
N TYR A 50 11.36 14.16 -8.90
CA TYR A 50 10.82 15.53 -8.88
C TYR A 50 9.40 15.67 -9.42
N TRP A 51 8.83 14.64 -10.03
CA TRP A 51 7.55 14.74 -10.77
C TRP A 51 6.46 13.83 -10.19
N GLU A 52 6.75 13.07 -9.13
CA GLU A 52 5.79 12.09 -8.62
C GLU A 52 4.62 12.70 -7.86
N ASP A 53 4.67 14.00 -7.52
CA ASP A 53 3.53 14.73 -6.96
C ASP A 53 2.31 14.73 -7.90
N GLY A 54 2.51 14.39 -9.17
CA GLY A 54 1.45 14.12 -10.15
C GLY A 54 0.50 13.00 -9.72
N ALA A 55 0.95 12.01 -8.94
CA ALA A 55 0.10 10.94 -8.41
C ALA A 55 -1.05 11.46 -7.55
N ALA A 56 -0.85 12.58 -6.84
CA ALA A 56 -1.90 13.26 -6.08
C ALA A 56 -2.77 14.18 -6.95
N SER A 57 -2.54 14.33 -8.25
CA SER A 57 -3.43 15.09 -9.16
C SER A 57 -4.63 14.28 -9.67
N SER A 58 -4.61 12.96 -9.48
CA SER A 58 -5.67 12.01 -9.83
C SER A 58 -5.84 10.97 -8.73
N ALA A 59 -6.03 11.44 -7.49
CA ALA A 59 -5.91 10.62 -6.28
C ALA A 59 -6.85 9.42 -6.26
N LEU A 60 -8.10 9.59 -6.74
CA LEU A 60 -9.07 8.49 -6.86
C LEU A 60 -8.54 7.36 -7.74
N GLU A 61 -8.11 7.68 -8.96
CA GLU A 61 -7.58 6.68 -9.89
C GLU A 61 -6.27 6.06 -9.39
N THR A 62 -5.45 6.83 -8.68
CA THR A 62 -4.20 6.35 -8.07
C THR A 62 -4.51 5.29 -7.00
N ALA A 63 -5.48 5.56 -6.12
CA ALA A 63 -5.92 4.60 -5.11
C ALA A 63 -6.48 3.31 -5.75
N ILE A 64 -7.34 3.46 -6.76
CA ILE A 64 -7.90 2.34 -7.53
C ILE A 64 -6.77 1.48 -8.17
N ASN A 65 -5.79 2.12 -8.79
CA ASN A 65 -4.69 1.40 -9.45
C ASN A 65 -3.81 0.64 -8.45
N ARG A 66 -3.54 1.25 -7.28
CA ARG A 66 -2.78 0.62 -6.18
C ARG A 66 -3.51 -0.62 -5.66
N GLU A 67 -4.81 -0.52 -5.40
CA GLU A 67 -5.61 -1.68 -5.00
C GLU A 67 -5.60 -2.79 -6.05
N ALA A 68 -5.74 -2.44 -7.34
CA ALA A 68 -5.73 -3.41 -8.42
C ALA A 68 -4.41 -4.19 -8.47
N ALA A 69 -3.26 -3.52 -8.30
CA ALA A 69 -1.94 -4.16 -8.27
C ALA A 69 -1.79 -5.16 -7.10
N GLU A 70 -2.28 -4.80 -5.92
CA GLU A 70 -2.24 -5.66 -4.74
C GLU A 70 -3.19 -6.87 -4.89
N ARG A 71 -4.39 -6.64 -5.42
CA ARG A 71 -5.36 -7.68 -5.74
C ARG A 71 -4.84 -8.67 -6.77
N LEU A 72 -4.18 -8.20 -7.82
CA LEU A 72 -3.53 -9.07 -8.81
C LEU A 72 -2.47 -9.95 -8.15
N SER A 73 -1.62 -9.36 -7.30
CA SER A 73 -0.57 -10.10 -6.58
C SER A 73 -1.16 -11.19 -5.66
N GLN A 74 -2.23 -10.88 -4.91
CA GLN A 74 -2.93 -11.88 -4.11
C GLN A 74 -3.59 -12.96 -4.97
N GLY A 75 -4.24 -12.58 -6.07
CA GLY A 75 -4.88 -13.51 -7.00
C GLY A 75 -3.88 -14.48 -7.63
N GLU A 76 -2.68 -14.01 -8.01
CA GLU A 76 -1.60 -14.88 -8.51
C GLU A 76 -1.23 -15.96 -7.48
N ALA A 77 -1.09 -15.58 -6.21
CA ALA A 77 -0.81 -16.52 -5.12
C ALA A 77 -1.96 -17.51 -4.92
N LEU A 78 -3.21 -17.05 -5.00
CA LEU A 78 -4.38 -17.89 -4.83
C LEU A 78 -4.54 -18.90 -5.98
N TRP A 79 -4.32 -18.48 -7.23
CA TRP A 79 -4.22 -19.39 -8.37
C TRP A 79 -3.09 -20.41 -8.20
N ALA A 80 -1.92 -19.97 -7.74
CA ALA A 80 -0.80 -20.87 -7.46
C ALA A 80 -1.13 -21.94 -6.41
N MET A 81 -1.98 -21.61 -5.44
CA MET A 81 -2.44 -22.50 -4.37
C MET A 81 -3.56 -23.45 -4.83
N LEU A 82 -4.56 -22.93 -5.53
CA LEU A 82 -5.83 -23.63 -5.78
C LEU A 82 -5.87 -24.36 -7.14
N ASP A 83 -5.42 -23.69 -8.21
CA ASP A 83 -5.45 -24.24 -9.56
C ASP A 83 -4.28 -23.74 -10.42
N PRO A 84 -3.05 -24.16 -10.09
CA PRO A 84 -1.85 -23.70 -10.79
C PRO A 84 -1.83 -24.14 -12.26
N THR A 85 -2.66 -25.10 -12.67
CA THR A 85 -2.69 -25.61 -14.04
C THR A 85 -3.50 -24.74 -15.00
N ASN A 86 -4.55 -24.06 -14.50
CA ASN A 86 -5.44 -23.24 -15.32
C ASN A 86 -5.26 -21.74 -15.13
N PHE A 87 -4.13 -21.29 -14.57
CA PHE A 87 -3.82 -19.87 -14.43
C PHE A 87 -4.03 -19.10 -15.75
N PRO A 88 -4.71 -17.95 -15.75
CA PRO A 88 -5.03 -17.22 -16.99
C PRO A 88 -3.95 -16.19 -17.34
N ASP A 89 -2.82 -16.64 -17.94
CA ASP A 89 -1.65 -15.77 -18.20
C ASP A 89 -1.99 -14.49 -18.99
N GLU A 90 -2.78 -14.61 -20.07
CA GLU A 90 -3.06 -13.49 -20.96
C GLU A 90 -3.91 -12.43 -20.25
N ASP A 91 -4.91 -12.85 -19.47
CA ASP A 91 -5.77 -11.94 -18.74
C ASP A 91 -4.99 -11.22 -17.63
N TYR A 92 -4.11 -11.93 -16.91
CA TYR A 92 -3.17 -11.31 -15.97
C TYR A 92 -2.21 -10.34 -16.64
N TYR A 93 -1.69 -10.68 -17.83
CA TYR A 93 -0.83 -9.80 -18.60
C TYR A 93 -1.56 -8.51 -19.00
N GLN A 94 -2.80 -8.60 -19.46
CA GLN A 94 -3.60 -7.41 -19.80
C GLN A 94 -3.91 -6.55 -18.57
N ALA A 95 -4.23 -7.17 -17.43
CA ALA A 95 -4.48 -6.46 -16.18
C ALA A 95 -3.23 -5.72 -15.69
N TRP A 96 -2.09 -6.41 -15.58
CA TRP A 96 -0.82 -5.77 -15.23
C TRP A 96 -0.39 -4.70 -16.24
N ARG A 97 -0.65 -4.89 -17.53
CA ARG A 97 -0.40 -3.88 -18.55
C ARG A 97 -1.21 -2.62 -18.30
N ASN A 98 -2.48 -2.74 -17.91
CA ASN A 98 -3.32 -1.61 -17.57
C ASN A 98 -2.81 -0.89 -16.31
N VAL A 99 -2.41 -1.63 -15.27
CA VAL A 99 -1.77 -1.05 -14.07
C VAL A 99 -0.56 -0.20 -14.47
N ILE A 100 0.36 -0.77 -15.24
CA ILE A 100 1.60 -0.11 -15.66
C ILE A 100 1.33 1.11 -16.57
N LEU A 101 0.31 1.06 -17.43
CA LEU A 101 -0.02 2.18 -18.31
C LEU A 101 -0.69 3.34 -17.56
N TYR A 102 -1.41 3.04 -16.50
CA TYR A 102 -1.85 4.08 -15.57
C TYR A 102 -0.65 4.74 -14.85
N ASP A 103 0.37 3.97 -14.46
CA ASP A 103 1.55 4.52 -13.77
C ASP A 103 2.56 5.23 -14.71
N GLU A 104 2.30 5.27 -16.02
CA GLU A 104 3.16 6.01 -16.96
C GLU A 104 3.27 7.50 -16.57
N HIS A 105 4.48 8.07 -16.69
CA HIS A 105 4.88 9.37 -16.10
C HIS A 105 4.10 10.65 -16.59
N THR A 106 3.06 10.50 -17.41
CA THR A 106 2.18 11.59 -17.88
C THR A 106 0.75 11.45 -17.33
N TRP A 107 0.36 12.31 -16.37
CA TRP A 107 -0.94 12.27 -15.66
C TRP A 107 -2.11 12.95 -16.42
N GLY A 108 -1.88 13.35 -17.67
CA GLY A 108 -2.80 14.19 -18.44
C GLY A 108 -2.14 14.86 -19.64
N ALA A 109 -2.90 15.66 -20.38
CA ALA A 109 -2.43 16.30 -21.60
C ALA A 109 -1.49 17.51 -21.34
N HIS A 110 -0.61 17.81 -22.30
CA HIS A 110 0.25 19.02 -22.24
C HIS A 110 -0.52 20.33 -22.16
N THR A 111 -1.79 20.29 -22.51
CA THR A 111 -2.73 21.40 -22.42
C THR A 111 -3.65 21.32 -21.21
N SER A 112 -3.49 20.36 -20.29
CA SER A 112 -4.42 20.10 -19.18
C SER A 112 -4.73 21.34 -18.34
N ILE A 113 -3.77 22.24 -18.15
CA ILE A 113 -4.00 23.48 -17.40
C ILE A 113 -4.51 24.61 -18.31
N SER A 114 -3.90 24.77 -19.49
CA SER A 114 -4.19 25.90 -20.40
C SER A 114 -5.51 25.77 -21.17
N GLN A 115 -5.94 24.55 -21.48
CA GLN A 115 -7.12 24.23 -22.27
C GLN A 115 -7.79 22.95 -21.73
N PRO A 116 -8.24 22.97 -20.47
CA PRO A 116 -8.65 21.77 -19.76
C PRO A 116 -9.91 21.10 -20.34
N ASP A 117 -10.82 21.91 -20.87
CA ASP A 117 -12.15 21.46 -21.30
C ASP A 117 -12.21 21.12 -22.79
N THR A 118 -11.06 21.12 -23.48
CA THR A 118 -11.01 20.73 -24.89
C THR A 118 -11.20 19.23 -25.04
N GLU A 119 -11.76 18.81 -26.16
CA GLU A 119 -11.93 17.39 -26.48
C GLU A 119 -10.59 16.64 -26.47
N PHE A 120 -9.49 17.30 -26.87
CA PHE A 120 -8.15 16.73 -26.80
C PHE A 120 -7.74 16.40 -25.37
N THR A 121 -7.83 17.35 -24.45
CA THR A 121 -7.47 17.15 -23.04
C THR A 121 -8.38 16.12 -22.38
N LEU A 122 -9.71 16.28 -22.53
CA LEU A 122 -10.69 15.37 -21.94
C LEU A 122 -10.58 13.96 -22.53
N GLY A 123 -10.26 13.83 -23.81
CA GLY A 123 -10.05 12.55 -24.48
C GLY A 123 -8.83 11.80 -23.96
N GLN A 124 -7.68 12.48 -23.79
CA GLN A 124 -6.50 11.87 -23.19
C GLN A 124 -6.73 11.45 -21.74
N TRP A 125 -7.42 12.29 -20.95
CA TRP A 125 -7.78 11.94 -19.58
C TRP A 125 -8.66 10.68 -19.53
N ARG A 126 -9.70 10.58 -20.38
CA ARG A 126 -10.54 9.37 -20.44
C ARG A 126 -9.73 8.09 -20.73
N ILE A 127 -8.71 8.17 -21.60
CA ILE A 127 -7.85 7.02 -21.89
C ILE A 127 -6.98 6.66 -20.67
N LYS A 128 -6.38 7.66 -20.01
CA LYS A 128 -5.56 7.44 -18.81
C LYS A 128 -6.39 6.82 -17.68
N GLN A 129 -7.55 7.40 -17.39
CA GLN A 129 -8.50 6.91 -16.39
C GLN A 129 -8.97 5.48 -16.70
N ALA A 130 -9.25 5.17 -17.96
CA ALA A 130 -9.68 3.83 -18.35
C ALA A 130 -8.68 2.74 -17.95
N PHE A 131 -7.37 3.02 -17.95
CA PHE A 131 -6.39 2.03 -17.50
C PHE A 131 -6.56 1.63 -16.03
N ALA A 132 -6.78 2.59 -15.11
CA ALA A 132 -7.03 2.27 -13.71
C ALA A 132 -8.37 1.53 -13.52
N LEU A 133 -9.43 1.99 -14.19
CA LEU A 133 -10.76 1.37 -14.10
C LEU A 133 -10.79 -0.05 -14.68
N ASP A 134 -10.14 -0.25 -15.82
CA ASP A 134 -10.05 -1.56 -16.46
C ASP A 134 -9.19 -2.52 -15.62
N ALA A 135 -8.08 -2.06 -15.05
CA ALA A 135 -7.25 -2.86 -14.15
C ALA A 135 -8.02 -3.27 -12.88
N ASP A 136 -8.81 -2.37 -12.30
CA ASP A 136 -9.63 -2.67 -11.13
C ASP A 136 -10.70 -3.72 -11.42
N GLN A 137 -11.46 -3.56 -12.51
CA GLN A 137 -12.45 -4.56 -12.92
C GLN A 137 -11.79 -5.91 -13.22
N GLN A 138 -10.72 -5.93 -14.01
CA GLN A 138 -10.02 -7.17 -14.37
C GLN A 138 -9.43 -7.87 -13.16
N SER A 139 -8.85 -7.13 -12.22
CA SER A 139 -8.28 -7.71 -11.00
C SER A 139 -9.34 -8.33 -10.09
N LYS A 140 -10.54 -7.75 -10.01
CA LYS A 140 -11.71 -8.34 -9.31
C LYS A 140 -12.15 -9.63 -9.99
N ASP A 141 -12.37 -9.58 -11.31
CA ASP A 141 -12.80 -10.75 -12.09
C ASP A 141 -11.79 -11.91 -11.98
N LEU A 142 -10.49 -11.61 -12.01
CA LEU A 142 -9.41 -12.61 -11.90
C LEU A 142 -9.30 -13.21 -10.50
N LEU A 143 -9.51 -12.40 -9.47
CA LEU A 143 -9.56 -12.89 -8.09
C LEU A 143 -10.77 -13.81 -7.90
N ASP A 144 -11.96 -13.39 -8.31
CA ASP A 144 -13.18 -14.20 -8.24
C ASP A 144 -13.02 -15.52 -9.01
N ALA A 145 -12.43 -15.47 -10.21
CA ALA A 145 -12.17 -16.66 -11.01
C ALA A 145 -11.22 -17.66 -10.31
N SER A 146 -10.26 -17.19 -9.51
CA SER A 146 -9.32 -18.04 -8.77
C SER A 146 -10.00 -18.92 -7.70
N MET A 147 -11.16 -18.48 -7.20
CA MET A 147 -11.89 -19.11 -6.11
C MET A 147 -13.09 -19.95 -6.60
N LYS A 148 -13.44 -19.82 -7.87
CA LYS A 148 -14.65 -20.43 -8.47
C LYS A 148 -14.73 -21.94 -8.32
N THR A 149 -13.60 -22.65 -8.28
CA THR A 149 -13.57 -24.12 -8.19
C THR A 149 -13.85 -24.65 -6.78
N ILE A 150 -13.68 -23.80 -5.76
CA ILE A 150 -13.90 -24.14 -4.34
C ILE A 150 -15.18 -23.50 -3.78
N GLN A 151 -15.70 -22.48 -4.45
CA GLN A 151 -16.88 -21.74 -4.02
C GLN A 151 -18.12 -22.64 -4.03
N SER A 152 -18.96 -22.52 -3.00
CA SER A 152 -20.25 -23.21 -2.93
C SER A 152 -21.29 -22.53 -3.84
N ASP A 153 -22.00 -23.32 -4.66
CA ASP A 153 -23.20 -22.88 -5.38
C ASP A 153 -24.45 -22.86 -4.45
N GLU A 154 -24.39 -23.55 -3.31
CA GLU A 154 -25.49 -23.63 -2.36
C GLU A 154 -25.51 -22.35 -1.49
N GLN A 155 -26.54 -21.52 -1.67
CA GLN A 155 -26.87 -20.39 -0.79
C GLN A 155 -27.06 -20.78 0.69
N ASP A 156 -27.03 -22.08 1.02
CA ASP A 156 -27.29 -22.64 2.35
C ASP A 156 -26.02 -23.00 3.14
N SER A 157 -24.80 -22.87 2.57
CA SER A 157 -23.59 -23.13 3.36
C SER A 157 -23.19 -21.90 4.19
N ASN A 158 -23.00 -22.15 5.48
CA ASN A 158 -22.51 -21.16 6.44
C ASN A 158 -21.00 -21.31 6.71
N THR A 159 -20.27 -22.04 5.86
CA THR A 159 -18.84 -22.27 6.03
C THR A 159 -18.02 -21.35 5.14
N LEU A 160 -17.05 -20.69 5.76
CA LEU A 160 -16.14 -19.73 5.16
C LEU A 160 -14.73 -20.30 5.23
N MET A 161 -14.04 -20.32 4.10
CA MET A 161 -12.60 -20.58 4.05
C MET A 161 -11.86 -19.25 3.95
N VAL A 162 -11.02 -18.95 4.94
CA VAL A 162 -10.23 -17.72 5.01
C VAL A 162 -8.80 -18.03 4.61
N PHE A 163 -8.34 -17.43 3.52
CA PHE A 163 -7.02 -17.57 2.94
C PHE A 163 -6.07 -16.47 3.38
N ASN A 164 -4.83 -16.87 3.65
CA ASN A 164 -3.69 -15.98 3.77
C ASN A 164 -2.76 -16.20 2.57
N THR A 165 -2.65 -15.18 1.72
CA THR A 165 -1.79 -15.18 0.53
C THR A 165 -0.37 -14.66 0.79
N ASN A 166 -0.01 -14.38 2.05
CA ASN A 166 1.32 -13.96 2.46
C ASN A 166 2.18 -15.14 2.96
N SER A 167 3.50 -14.89 3.05
CA SER A 167 4.50 -15.89 3.46
C SER A 167 4.71 -16.07 4.97
N TRP A 168 3.97 -15.34 5.81
CA TRP A 168 3.98 -15.47 7.28
C TRP A 168 2.57 -15.76 7.84
N PRO A 169 2.43 -16.35 9.04
CA PRO A 169 1.14 -16.52 9.70
C PRO A 169 0.49 -15.17 10.02
N ARG A 170 -0.85 -15.10 9.95
CA ARG A 170 -1.57 -13.85 10.15
C ARG A 170 -2.82 -14.02 11.00
N SER A 171 -3.02 -13.10 11.94
CA SER A 171 -4.28 -12.90 12.65
C SER A 171 -4.85 -11.52 12.29
N ASP A 172 -6.08 -11.45 11.80
CA ASP A 172 -6.71 -10.18 11.43
C ASP A 172 -8.24 -10.27 11.38
N VAL A 173 -8.90 -9.11 11.35
CA VAL A 173 -10.35 -9.02 11.20
C VAL A 173 -10.74 -9.20 9.74
N VAL A 174 -11.66 -10.13 9.50
CA VAL A 174 -12.32 -10.34 8.21
C VAL A 174 -13.66 -9.61 8.24
N PHE A 175 -13.92 -8.79 7.22
CA PHE A 175 -15.21 -8.13 7.00
C PHE A 175 -15.94 -8.78 5.84
N LEU A 176 -17.18 -9.20 6.06
CA LEU A 176 -18.02 -9.86 5.06
C LEU A 176 -19.27 -9.03 4.80
N SER A 177 -19.41 -8.53 3.58
CA SER A 177 -20.60 -7.79 3.12
C SER A 177 -21.72 -8.71 2.60
N ASP A 178 -21.71 -9.99 2.98
CA ASP A 178 -22.65 -10.97 2.46
C ASP A 178 -23.93 -11.03 3.30
N ASP A 179 -24.97 -10.39 2.77
CA ASP A 179 -26.29 -10.23 3.40
C ASP A 179 -27.02 -11.57 3.63
N ASP A 180 -26.60 -12.65 2.95
CA ASP A 180 -27.26 -13.95 3.05
C ASP A 180 -26.76 -14.80 4.26
N LEU A 181 -25.75 -14.35 5.02
CA LEU A 181 -25.27 -15.08 6.22
C LEU A 181 -26.19 -14.87 7.43
N GLU A 182 -26.99 -15.88 7.77
CA GLU A 182 -27.85 -15.87 8.96
C GLU A 182 -27.05 -16.10 10.26
N GLY A 183 -26.89 -15.05 11.07
CA GLY A 183 -26.32 -15.12 12.43
C GLY A 183 -25.03 -14.32 12.62
N ASP A 184 -24.68 -14.01 13.87
CA ASP A 184 -23.54 -13.14 14.19
C ASP A 184 -22.41 -13.89 14.90
N ARG A 185 -22.58 -15.20 15.14
CA ARG A 185 -21.61 -16.04 15.84
C ARG A 185 -20.77 -16.82 14.85
N VAL A 186 -19.46 -16.68 14.94
CA VAL A 186 -18.50 -17.42 14.11
C VAL A 186 -17.75 -18.45 14.97
N LEU A 187 -17.59 -19.66 14.46
CA LEU A 187 -16.82 -20.76 15.06
C LEU A 187 -15.58 -21.05 14.21
N ASP A 188 -14.45 -21.38 14.83
CA ASP A 188 -13.28 -21.94 14.15
C ASP A 188 -13.49 -23.42 13.73
N SER A 189 -12.48 -24.03 13.11
CA SER A 189 -12.52 -25.43 12.68
C SER A 189 -12.54 -26.46 13.82
N ASP A 190 -12.18 -26.05 15.05
CA ASP A 190 -12.28 -26.86 16.27
C ASP A 190 -13.64 -26.69 16.97
N GLY A 191 -14.50 -25.79 16.47
CA GLY A 191 -15.82 -25.48 17.02
C GLY A 191 -15.80 -24.47 18.17
N ASN A 192 -14.69 -23.79 18.41
CA ASN A 192 -14.59 -22.71 19.39
C ASN A 192 -15.14 -21.41 18.79
N PRO A 193 -15.90 -20.62 19.56
CA PRO A 193 -16.36 -19.33 19.09
C PRO A 193 -15.22 -18.31 19.05
N VAL A 194 -15.12 -17.56 17.95
CA VAL A 194 -14.16 -16.45 17.79
C VAL A 194 -14.88 -15.10 17.96
N PRO A 195 -14.17 -14.02 18.35
CA PRO A 195 -14.75 -12.68 18.39
C PRO A 195 -15.43 -12.33 17.07
N SER A 196 -16.70 -11.92 17.14
CA SER A 196 -17.49 -11.59 15.95
C SER A 196 -18.59 -10.58 16.27
N GLN A 197 -18.93 -9.75 15.28
CA GLN A 197 -19.87 -8.64 15.40
C GLN A 197 -20.49 -8.29 14.05
N ARG A 198 -21.81 -8.10 14.03
CA ARG A 198 -22.52 -7.46 12.92
C ARG A 198 -22.40 -5.95 13.06
N LEU A 199 -21.82 -5.29 12.05
CA LEU A 199 -21.64 -3.84 12.03
C LEU A 199 -22.94 -3.12 11.66
N THR A 200 -23.00 -1.81 11.91
CA THR A 200 -24.15 -0.98 11.52
C THR A 200 -24.39 -0.94 10.01
N THR A 201 -23.38 -1.28 9.20
CA THR A 201 -23.47 -1.41 7.74
C THR A 201 -24.16 -2.70 7.30
N GLY A 202 -24.33 -3.70 8.18
CA GLY A 202 -24.79 -5.05 7.85
C GLY A 202 -23.66 -6.08 7.66
N GLU A 203 -22.41 -5.60 7.55
CA GLU A 203 -21.24 -6.47 7.40
C GLU A 203 -21.00 -7.32 8.66
N LEU A 204 -20.64 -8.59 8.48
CA LEU A 204 -20.15 -9.43 9.58
C LEU A 204 -18.64 -9.27 9.70
N ALA A 205 -18.17 -8.77 10.84
CA ALA A 205 -16.77 -8.76 11.23
C ALA A 205 -16.48 -9.96 12.13
N PHE A 206 -15.36 -10.65 11.91
CA PHE A 206 -14.84 -11.64 12.86
C PHE A 206 -13.31 -11.70 12.85
N LEU A 207 -12.72 -12.06 13.99
CA LEU A 207 -11.27 -12.24 14.11
C LEU A 207 -10.87 -13.62 13.60
N ALA A 208 -10.08 -13.67 12.53
CA ALA A 208 -9.46 -14.89 12.04
C ALA A 208 -8.05 -14.99 12.61
N GLU A 209 -7.79 -15.99 13.46
CA GLU A 209 -6.53 -16.13 14.18
C GLU A 209 -5.60 -17.16 13.53
N ASP A 210 -4.29 -16.87 13.49
CA ASP A 210 -3.22 -17.75 13.06
C ASP A 210 -3.46 -18.45 11.70
N VAL A 211 -3.99 -17.71 10.72
CA VAL A 211 -4.19 -18.23 9.36
C VAL A 211 -2.81 -18.51 8.75
N PRO A 212 -2.52 -19.77 8.34
CA PRO A 212 -1.17 -20.18 7.98
C PRO A 212 -0.70 -19.52 6.68
N PRO A 213 0.63 -19.30 6.51
CA PRO A 213 1.16 -18.70 5.28
C PRO A 213 0.85 -19.56 4.07
N PHE A 214 0.42 -18.92 2.98
CA PHE A 214 -0.04 -19.59 1.77
C PHE A 214 -0.95 -20.79 2.05
N GLY A 215 -1.94 -20.59 2.91
CA GLY A 215 -2.91 -21.60 3.32
C GLY A 215 -4.22 -20.97 3.79
N SER A 216 -5.11 -21.78 4.34
CA SER A 216 -6.40 -21.30 4.86
C SER A 216 -6.79 -21.93 6.18
N LYS A 217 -7.82 -21.35 6.80
CA LYS A 217 -8.59 -21.91 7.92
C LYS A 217 -10.08 -21.82 7.61
N ASN A 218 -10.84 -22.79 8.10
CA ASN A 218 -12.29 -22.78 7.98
C ASN A 218 -12.95 -22.14 9.21
N TYR A 219 -14.03 -21.42 8.95
CA TYR A 219 -14.87 -20.78 9.95
C TYR A 219 -16.33 -21.07 9.62
N ARG A 220 -17.18 -21.20 10.64
CA ARG A 220 -18.61 -21.46 10.45
C ARG A 220 -19.45 -20.38 11.10
N VAL A 221 -20.32 -19.75 10.32
CA VAL A 221 -21.33 -18.82 10.83
C VAL A 221 -22.52 -19.61 11.36
N THR A 222 -23.02 -19.19 12.52
CA THR A 222 -24.11 -19.87 13.22
C THR A 222 -25.06 -18.85 13.82
N GLU A 223 -26.32 -19.25 14.02
CA GLU A 223 -27.30 -18.43 14.72
C GLU A 223 -26.81 -18.05 16.13
N GLY A 224 -27.18 -16.85 16.55
CA GLY A 224 -26.83 -16.29 17.86
C GLY A 224 -25.82 -15.15 17.77
N LYS A 225 -25.46 -14.61 18.92
CA LYS A 225 -24.46 -13.53 19.04
C LYS A 225 -23.06 -14.11 19.18
N GLY A 226 -22.06 -13.41 18.63
CA GLY A 226 -20.66 -13.67 18.91
C GLY A 226 -20.31 -13.58 20.40
N PRO A 227 -19.12 -14.04 20.81
CA PRO A 227 -18.62 -13.83 22.16
C PRO A 227 -18.73 -12.36 22.57
N THR A 228 -19.26 -12.12 23.77
CA THR A 228 -19.24 -10.81 24.39
C THR A 228 -17.93 -10.66 25.15
N ASP A 229 -17.02 -9.84 24.64
CA ASP A 229 -15.91 -9.30 25.38
C ASP A 229 -16.24 -7.84 25.73
N GLU A 230 -16.10 -7.46 26.99
CA GLU A 230 -16.31 -6.09 27.48
C GLU A 230 -15.00 -5.29 27.53
N SER A 231 -13.94 -5.80 26.89
CA SER A 231 -12.62 -5.14 26.85
C SER A 231 -12.58 -3.86 26.00
N LEU A 232 -13.53 -3.69 25.09
CA LEU A 232 -13.67 -2.47 24.30
C LEU A 232 -14.72 -1.53 24.88
N GLU A 233 -14.38 -0.26 25.00
CA GLU A 233 -15.26 0.78 25.52
C GLU A 233 -15.29 2.00 24.60
N VAL A 234 -16.46 2.66 24.54
CA VAL A 234 -16.65 3.95 23.87
C VAL A 234 -17.18 4.96 24.88
N GLU A 235 -16.37 5.98 25.18
CA GLU A 235 -16.68 7.01 26.18
C GLU A 235 -16.61 8.40 25.56
N GLY A 236 -17.75 8.90 25.07
CA GLY A 236 -17.83 10.22 24.43
C GLY A 236 -17.02 10.25 23.12
N ASN A 237 -15.88 10.93 23.14
CA ASN A 237 -14.92 11.07 22.03
C ASN A 237 -13.71 10.12 22.16
N GLN A 238 -13.82 9.07 22.98
CA GLN A 238 -12.73 8.16 23.30
C GLN A 238 -13.07 6.72 22.89
N LEU A 239 -12.07 6.01 22.38
CA LEU A 239 -12.09 4.57 22.17
C LEU A 239 -11.03 3.94 23.08
N ILE A 240 -11.39 2.88 23.79
CA ILE A 240 -10.52 2.24 24.79
C ILE A 240 -10.52 0.73 24.57
N SER A 241 -9.34 0.14 24.55
CA SER A 241 -9.08 -1.30 24.67
C SER A 241 -8.09 -1.53 25.83
N PRO A 242 -7.75 -2.79 26.19
CA PRO A 242 -6.78 -3.05 27.25
C PRO A 242 -5.41 -2.40 27.01
N ASP A 243 -4.96 -2.35 25.75
CA ASP A 243 -3.61 -1.91 25.39
C ASP A 243 -3.57 -0.54 24.67
N LEU A 244 -4.73 -0.05 24.20
CA LEU A 244 -4.82 1.21 23.46
C LEU A 244 -5.92 2.12 24.00
N LYS A 245 -5.61 3.41 24.09
CA LYS A 245 -6.61 4.47 24.27
C LYS A 245 -6.44 5.56 23.23
N VAL A 246 -7.52 5.85 22.52
CA VAL A 246 -7.58 6.85 21.46
C VAL A 246 -8.57 7.95 21.83
N VAL A 247 -8.19 9.22 21.65
CA VAL A 247 -9.05 10.38 21.95
C VAL A 247 -9.06 11.35 20.77
N LEU A 248 -10.26 11.68 20.29
CA LEU A 248 -10.49 12.65 19.22
C LEU A 248 -10.73 14.03 19.81
N ASP A 249 -10.12 15.06 19.26
CA ASP A 249 -10.42 16.45 19.61
C ASP A 249 -11.79 16.87 19.08
N GLU A 250 -12.63 17.49 19.93
CA GLU A 250 -14.01 17.86 19.57
C GLU A 250 -14.10 19.04 18.60
N GLN A 251 -13.02 19.80 18.40
CA GLN A 251 -12.99 20.91 17.46
C GLN A 251 -12.50 20.48 16.08
N SER A 252 -11.36 19.80 16.04
CA SER A 252 -10.64 19.44 14.81
C SER A 252 -10.93 18.01 14.36
N GLY A 253 -11.45 17.13 15.22
CA GLY A 253 -11.62 15.69 14.99
C GLY A 253 -10.33 14.89 14.84
N ALA A 254 -9.18 15.51 15.09
CA ALA A 254 -7.86 14.87 15.05
C ALA A 254 -7.60 14.03 16.30
N LEU A 255 -6.72 13.03 16.21
CA LEU A 255 -6.31 12.24 17.37
C LEU A 255 -5.31 13.04 18.20
N THR A 256 -5.71 13.42 19.42
CA THR A 256 -4.83 14.09 20.39
C THR A 256 -4.18 13.12 21.36
N THR A 257 -4.77 11.93 21.50
CA THR A 257 -4.21 10.84 22.29
C THR A 257 -4.23 9.56 21.48
N VAL A 258 -3.07 8.92 21.40
CA VAL A 258 -2.85 7.52 21.07
C VAL A 258 -1.97 6.96 22.19
N PHE A 259 -2.59 6.58 23.29
CA PHE A 259 -1.90 6.05 24.46
C PHE A 259 -1.75 4.54 24.30
N TRP A 260 -0.50 4.06 24.40
CA TRP A 260 -0.17 2.65 24.30
C TRP A 260 0.33 2.13 25.65
N GLU A 261 -0.44 1.20 26.23
CA GLU A 261 -0.26 0.67 27.58
C GLU A 261 1.13 0.03 27.79
N PRO A 262 1.70 -0.76 26.85
CA PRO A 262 3.00 -1.41 27.05
C PRO A 262 4.16 -0.48 27.40
N ILE A 263 4.11 0.78 26.95
CA ILE A 263 5.13 1.80 27.26
C ILE A 263 4.61 2.95 28.15
N GLN A 264 3.32 2.94 28.50
CA GLN A 264 2.67 3.96 29.32
C GLN A 264 2.82 5.39 28.77
N ARG A 265 2.69 5.58 27.45
CA ARG A 265 2.91 6.88 26.79
C ARG A 265 1.85 7.19 25.75
N ASN A 266 1.56 8.48 25.63
CA ASN A 266 0.88 9.03 24.45
C ASN A 266 1.89 9.16 23.32
N LEU A 267 1.52 8.67 22.14
CA LEU A 267 2.34 8.71 20.93
C LEU A 267 1.96 9.88 20.01
N ALA A 268 0.81 10.53 20.22
CA ALA A 268 0.43 11.74 19.50
C ALA A 268 1.10 12.97 20.14
N ASP A 269 1.70 13.85 19.33
CA ASP A 269 2.45 15.01 19.82
C ASP A 269 1.55 16.05 20.51
N GLY A 270 0.48 16.48 19.84
CA GLY A 270 -0.39 17.55 20.34
C GLY A 270 0.30 18.93 20.43
N LYS A 271 1.62 19.03 20.20
CA LYS A 271 2.34 20.31 20.12
C LYS A 271 1.81 21.16 18.96
N ASP A 272 1.90 22.48 19.13
CA ASP A 272 1.30 23.48 18.23
C ASP A 272 -0.20 23.29 17.93
N GLY A 273 -0.88 22.57 18.84
CA GLY A 273 -2.29 22.24 18.75
C GLY A 273 -2.64 21.32 17.58
N MET A 274 -1.68 20.57 17.01
CA MET A 274 -1.91 19.65 15.90
C MET A 274 -2.09 18.22 16.38
N GLY A 275 -3.09 17.50 15.85
CA GLY A 275 -3.32 16.08 16.12
C GLY A 275 -3.01 15.16 14.95
N LEU A 276 -2.99 13.85 15.18
CA LEU A 276 -2.87 12.87 14.09
C LEU A 276 -4.15 12.86 13.25
N ASN A 277 -3.99 12.65 11.95
CA ASN A 277 -5.04 12.68 10.95
C ASN A 277 -5.85 14.00 10.92
N GLU A 278 -5.20 15.12 11.22
CA GLU A 278 -5.80 16.44 11.10
C GLU A 278 -5.80 16.92 9.65
N TYR A 279 -6.95 17.41 9.17
CA TYR A 279 -7.12 17.90 7.81
C TYR A 279 -6.50 19.29 7.62
N PHE A 280 -5.73 19.45 6.54
CA PHE A 280 -5.18 20.71 6.09
C PHE A 280 -5.52 20.98 4.63
N TYR A 281 -5.99 22.19 4.35
CA TYR A 281 -6.23 22.69 3.00
C TYR A 281 -5.34 23.90 2.71
N VAL A 282 -4.59 23.86 1.61
CA VAL A 282 -3.76 24.98 1.15
C VAL A 282 -4.40 25.62 -0.07
N SER A 283 -4.78 26.89 0.04
CA SER A 283 -5.21 27.69 -1.12
C SER A 283 -4.03 28.39 -1.79
N GLY A 284 -3.99 28.37 -3.12
CA GLY A 284 -2.86 28.89 -3.88
C GLY A 284 -1.61 28.02 -3.71
N SER A 285 -0.44 28.63 -3.88
CA SER A 285 0.88 27.98 -3.82
C SER A 285 1.75 28.54 -2.68
N ASP A 286 1.10 29.11 -1.66
CA ASP A 286 1.79 29.58 -0.46
C ASP A 286 1.39 28.65 0.70
N PRO A 287 2.34 27.86 1.25
CA PRO A 287 2.03 26.96 2.36
C PRO A 287 1.56 27.69 3.62
N GLN A 288 1.81 29.00 3.75
CA GLN A 288 1.26 29.81 4.86
C GLN A 288 -0.26 29.99 4.78
N ASN A 289 -0.87 29.69 3.63
CA ASN A 289 -2.34 29.68 3.47
C ASN A 289 -2.99 28.38 3.95
N ALA A 290 -2.23 27.46 4.56
CA ALA A 290 -2.77 26.24 5.12
C ALA A 290 -3.81 26.56 6.20
N VAL A 291 -5.02 26.03 6.04
CA VAL A 291 -6.12 26.13 7.02
C VAL A 291 -6.53 24.75 7.50
N ARG A 292 -6.98 24.69 8.75
CA ARG A 292 -7.47 23.47 9.42
C ARG A 292 -8.99 23.41 9.40
N THR A 293 -9.55 22.32 9.89
CA THR A 293 -11.00 22.21 10.14
C THR A 293 -11.41 22.99 11.38
N ASP A 294 -12.44 23.84 11.27
CA ASP A 294 -12.87 24.72 12.38
C ASP A 294 -13.85 24.06 13.36
N ALA A 295 -14.62 23.07 12.91
CA ALA A 295 -15.62 22.37 13.71
C ALA A 295 -15.93 20.97 13.17
N VAL A 296 -16.11 20.01 14.07
CA VAL A 296 -16.53 18.64 13.76
C VAL A 296 -17.74 18.24 14.60
N THR A 297 -18.48 17.23 14.14
CA THR A 297 -19.44 16.49 14.96
C THR A 297 -18.93 15.06 15.13
N ILE A 298 -18.71 14.64 16.37
CA ILE A 298 -18.26 13.28 16.68
C ILE A 298 -19.47 12.44 17.07
N ARG A 299 -19.60 11.25 16.47
CA ARG A 299 -20.62 10.27 16.84
C ARG A 299 -20.04 8.86 16.90
N VAL A 300 -20.60 8.05 17.78
CA VAL A 300 -20.36 6.60 17.80
C VAL A 300 -20.97 5.99 16.55
N LYS A 301 -20.19 5.20 15.81
CA LYS A 301 -20.68 4.41 14.67
C LYS A 301 -20.77 2.94 15.07
N GLU A 302 -19.68 2.33 15.52
CA GLU A 302 -19.68 0.96 16.03
C GLU A 302 -19.46 0.94 17.55
N ASN A 303 -20.22 0.08 18.24
CA ASN A 303 -20.05 -0.17 19.67
C ASN A 303 -20.41 -1.63 19.97
N GLY A 304 -19.46 -2.54 19.70
CA GLY A 304 -19.64 -3.96 19.94
C GLY A 304 -18.34 -4.65 20.39
N PRO A 305 -18.40 -5.97 20.59
CA PRO A 305 -17.36 -6.73 21.28
C PRO A 305 -16.07 -6.95 20.48
N LEU A 306 -16.09 -6.68 19.17
CA LEU A 306 -14.91 -6.83 18.30
C LEU A 306 -14.44 -5.50 17.73
N VAL A 307 -15.37 -4.63 17.34
CA VAL A 307 -15.07 -3.34 16.70
C VAL A 307 -15.82 -2.24 17.44
N VAL A 308 -15.07 -1.22 17.84
CA VAL A 308 -15.63 0.06 18.27
C VAL A 308 -15.12 1.18 17.37
N SER A 309 -15.98 2.15 17.05
CA SER A 309 -15.59 3.24 16.16
C SER A 309 -16.30 4.55 16.42
N LEU A 310 -15.57 5.64 16.16
CA LEU A 310 -16.06 7.01 16.15
C LEU A 310 -15.96 7.58 14.73
N VAL A 311 -16.93 8.40 14.34
CA VAL A 311 -16.88 9.18 13.11
C VAL A 311 -16.85 10.66 13.46
N ALA A 312 -15.82 11.36 13.00
CA ALA A 312 -15.74 12.81 13.01
C ALA A 312 -16.20 13.37 11.65
N GLU A 313 -17.37 13.99 11.64
CA GLU A 313 -18.01 14.58 10.47
C GLU A 313 -17.72 16.09 10.38
N SER A 314 -17.39 16.59 9.18
CA SER A 314 -17.10 18.01 8.97
C SER A 314 -17.32 18.50 7.53
N HIS A 315 -17.23 19.82 7.33
CA HIS A 315 -17.35 20.48 6.02
C HIS A 315 -16.20 21.48 5.81
N PRO A 316 -14.93 21.00 5.77
CA PRO A 316 -13.79 21.89 5.74
C PRO A 316 -13.64 22.58 4.38
N GLN A 317 -12.78 23.61 4.33
CA GLN A 317 -12.47 24.30 3.08
C GLN A 317 -11.96 23.32 2.02
N GLY A 318 -12.41 23.50 0.78
CA GLY A 318 -12.09 22.60 -0.33
C GLY A 318 -13.10 21.47 -0.54
N CYS A 319 -13.96 21.17 0.45
CA CYS A 319 -14.82 19.98 0.44
C CYS A 319 -16.31 20.30 0.59
N TYR A 320 -17.15 19.42 0.07
CA TYR A 320 -18.56 19.35 0.45
C TYR A 320 -18.72 18.64 1.79
N HIS A 321 -17.93 17.59 2.03
CA HIS A 321 -18.00 16.77 3.23
C HIS A 321 -16.66 16.08 3.51
N LEU A 322 -16.38 15.81 4.78
CA LEU A 322 -15.28 14.96 5.23
C LEU A 322 -15.76 14.12 6.42
N ASN A 323 -15.79 12.81 6.24
CA ASN A 323 -15.97 11.85 7.33
C ASN A 323 -14.63 11.18 7.62
N ARG A 324 -14.25 11.16 8.90
CA ARG A 324 -13.09 10.39 9.36
C ARG A 324 -13.54 9.39 10.39
N GLU A 325 -13.54 8.12 10.01
CA GLU A 325 -13.85 7.03 10.93
C GLU A 325 -12.56 6.50 11.56
N ILE A 326 -12.56 6.39 12.88
CA ILE A 326 -11.47 5.80 13.65
C ILE A 326 -11.99 4.51 14.29
N ARG A 327 -11.29 3.39 14.06
CA ARG A 327 -11.63 2.07 14.59
C ARG A 327 -10.49 1.51 15.43
N ILE A 328 -10.84 0.82 16.50
CA ILE A 328 -9.94 -0.10 17.21
C ILE A 328 -10.64 -1.44 17.37
N PHE A 329 -9.84 -2.48 17.60
CA PHE A 329 -10.29 -3.87 17.57
C PHE A 329 -9.94 -4.61 18.85
N GLN A 330 -10.77 -5.60 19.18
CA GLN A 330 -10.46 -6.55 20.23
C GLN A 330 -9.27 -7.41 19.79
N GLY A 331 -8.27 -7.54 20.66
CA GLY A 331 -7.10 -8.39 20.43
C GLY A 331 -6.05 -7.87 19.44
N LEU A 332 -6.20 -6.66 18.89
CA LEU A 332 -5.22 -6.06 17.97
C LEU A 332 -4.77 -4.68 18.43
N ASP A 333 -3.44 -4.49 18.53
CA ASP A 333 -2.80 -3.20 18.80
C ASP A 333 -2.71 -2.34 17.53
N ARG A 334 -3.88 -2.03 16.95
CA ARG A 334 -3.99 -1.28 15.70
C ARG A 334 -5.12 -0.28 15.74
N ILE A 335 -4.88 0.89 15.14
CA ILE A 335 -5.89 1.92 14.90
C ILE A 335 -6.10 2.03 13.39
N ASP A 336 -7.31 1.76 12.91
CA ASP A 336 -7.68 2.00 11.51
C ASP A 336 -8.35 3.36 11.36
N ILE A 337 -7.98 4.07 10.31
CA ILE A 337 -8.49 5.40 9.95
C ILE A 337 -9.02 5.32 8.54
N ILE A 338 -10.28 5.73 8.34
CA ILE A 338 -10.94 5.74 7.03
C ILE A 338 -11.46 7.15 6.79
N ASP A 339 -10.80 7.88 5.89
CA ASP A 339 -11.16 9.24 5.54
C ASP A 339 -11.91 9.27 4.22
N GLU A 340 -13.21 9.52 4.27
CA GLU A 340 -14.05 9.75 3.10
C GLU A 340 -14.14 11.26 2.84
N LEU A 341 -13.43 11.69 1.80
CA LEU A 341 -13.30 13.10 1.41
C LEU A 341 -14.16 13.38 0.18
N ASP A 342 -15.25 14.13 0.32
CA ASP A 342 -16.01 14.65 -0.83
C ASP A 342 -15.46 16.02 -1.26
N LYS A 343 -14.46 16.01 -2.14
CA LYS A 343 -13.70 17.17 -2.62
C LYS A 343 -14.48 17.95 -3.68
N ARG A 344 -14.53 19.28 -3.53
CA ARG A 344 -15.06 20.17 -4.56
C ARG A 344 -14.10 20.26 -5.74
N LYS A 345 -14.65 20.34 -6.94
CA LYS A 345 -13.90 20.67 -8.16
C LYS A 345 -13.38 22.11 -8.12
N ILE A 346 -12.08 22.29 -7.91
CA ILE A 346 -11.44 23.61 -7.80
C ILE A 346 -10.29 23.69 -8.81
N ARG A 347 -10.24 24.79 -9.57
CA ARG A 347 -9.28 25.04 -10.66
C ARG A 347 -8.09 25.87 -10.21
N GLU A 348 -8.32 26.73 -9.24
CA GLU A 348 -7.27 27.47 -8.56
C GLU A 348 -6.32 26.48 -7.89
N LYS A 349 -5.03 26.86 -7.81
CA LYS A 349 -4.02 26.03 -7.16
C LYS A 349 -4.47 25.67 -5.74
N GLU A 350 -4.38 24.40 -5.38
CA GLU A 350 -4.74 23.86 -4.09
C GLU A 350 -3.95 22.60 -3.73
N GLY A 351 -3.91 22.30 -2.44
CA GLY A 351 -3.37 21.06 -1.89
C GLY A 351 -4.17 20.61 -0.67
N VAL A 352 -4.32 19.30 -0.50
CA VAL A 352 -5.03 18.68 0.62
C VAL A 352 -4.09 17.71 1.32
N HIS A 353 -4.06 17.77 2.64
CA HIS A 353 -3.15 16.97 3.46
C HIS A 353 -3.82 16.45 4.74
N PHE A 354 -3.32 15.34 5.26
CA PHE A 354 -3.59 14.87 6.63
C PHE A 354 -2.29 14.81 7.43
N ALA A 355 -2.25 15.47 8.59
CA ALA A 355 -1.04 15.57 9.40
C ALA A 355 -0.88 14.39 10.36
N PHE A 356 0.37 13.95 10.56
CA PHE A 356 0.73 12.89 11.53
C PHE A 356 1.93 13.32 12.39
N PRO A 357 1.72 14.18 13.40
CA PRO A 357 2.76 14.54 14.37
C PRO A 357 2.87 13.56 15.55
N PHE A 358 3.96 12.79 15.62
CA PHE A 358 4.20 11.82 16.69
C PHE A 358 5.15 12.33 17.81
N ASP A 359 4.84 12.06 19.08
CA ASP A 359 5.70 12.35 20.24
C ASP A 359 6.70 11.21 20.50
N ILE A 360 7.68 11.08 19.60
CA ILE A 360 8.71 10.05 19.72
C ILE A 360 10.05 10.77 19.87
N PRO A 361 10.54 10.99 21.10
CA PRO A 361 11.79 11.66 21.34
C PRO A 361 12.92 10.99 20.57
N ASP A 362 13.73 11.81 19.89
CA ASP A 362 14.83 11.37 19.03
C ASP A 362 14.39 10.38 17.92
N GLY A 363 13.12 10.43 17.52
CA GLY A 363 12.53 9.57 16.50
C GLY A 363 13.06 9.87 15.11
N GLN A 364 13.35 8.82 14.36
CA GLN A 364 13.74 8.85 12.95
C GLN A 364 12.55 8.44 12.09
N ILE A 365 12.24 9.24 11.07
CA ILE A 365 11.30 8.85 10.02
C ILE A 365 11.99 7.89 9.04
N ARG A 366 11.33 6.79 8.68
CA ARG A 366 11.70 5.87 7.62
C ARG A 366 10.55 5.69 6.65
N LEU A 367 10.85 5.65 5.36
CA LEU A 367 9.87 5.51 4.30
C LEU A 367 10.11 4.21 3.55
N ASP A 368 9.04 3.44 3.36
CA ASP A 368 8.98 2.32 2.43
C ASP A 368 9.02 2.84 1.00
N ILE A 369 10.09 2.57 0.27
CA ILE A 369 10.21 2.87 -1.16
C ILE A 369 10.28 1.56 -1.95
N GLY A 370 10.28 1.62 -3.28
CA GLY A 370 10.27 0.44 -4.16
C GLY A 370 11.30 -0.63 -3.81
N TRP A 371 10.90 -1.60 -2.97
CA TRP A 371 11.75 -2.65 -2.38
C TRP A 371 13.03 -2.12 -1.69
N GLY A 372 12.88 -1.07 -0.88
CA GLY A 372 13.95 -0.52 -0.04
C GLY A 372 13.40 0.41 1.04
N VAL A 373 14.27 0.85 1.95
CA VAL A 373 13.89 1.78 3.03
C VAL A 373 14.86 2.95 3.03
N ILE A 374 14.32 4.17 3.12
CA ILE A 374 15.13 5.39 3.23
C ILE A 374 14.80 6.15 4.51
N ARG A 375 15.82 6.81 5.06
CA ARG A 375 15.67 7.91 6.00
C ARG A 375 15.78 9.22 5.21
N PRO A 376 14.71 10.04 5.17
CA PRO A 376 14.75 11.36 4.54
C PRO A 376 15.99 12.16 4.99
N ASP A 377 16.58 12.93 4.08
CA ASP A 377 17.84 13.69 4.23
C ASP A 377 19.13 12.85 4.36
N HIS A 378 19.05 11.68 5.00
CA HIS A 378 20.22 10.85 5.33
C HIS A 378 20.63 9.91 4.19
N ASP A 379 19.66 9.22 3.60
CA ASP A 379 19.92 8.17 2.60
C ASP A 379 19.76 8.67 1.15
N GLN A 380 19.54 9.98 0.96
CA GLN A 380 19.36 10.61 -0.35
C GLN A 380 20.68 11.17 -0.92
N LEU A 381 20.82 11.09 -2.24
CA LEU A 381 21.94 11.69 -2.96
C LEU A 381 21.81 13.23 -3.06
N PRO A 382 22.92 13.97 -3.16
CA PRO A 382 22.88 15.41 -3.38
C PRO A 382 22.05 15.78 -4.61
N GLY A 383 21.12 16.72 -4.41
CA GLY A 383 20.20 17.21 -5.44
C GLY A 383 18.84 16.51 -5.47
N ALA A 384 18.66 15.37 -4.79
CA ALA A 384 17.36 14.68 -4.71
C ALA A 384 16.23 15.59 -4.20
N CYS A 385 14.99 15.29 -4.59
CA CYS A 385 13.82 15.99 -4.07
C CYS A 385 13.60 15.71 -2.58
N LYS A 386 13.36 16.77 -1.79
CA LYS A 386 13.05 16.67 -0.36
C LYS A 386 11.73 17.33 0.02
N ASN A 387 11.03 17.87 -0.96
CA ASN A 387 9.73 18.52 -0.77
C ASN A 387 8.62 17.49 -0.55
N TRP A 388 8.67 16.38 -1.26
CA TRP A 388 7.75 15.26 -1.14
C TRP A 388 8.47 13.94 -1.43
N PHE A 389 7.87 12.86 -0.96
CA PHE A 389 8.35 11.50 -1.10
C PHE A 389 7.23 10.59 -1.55
N THR A 390 7.55 9.60 -2.37
CA THR A 390 6.65 8.49 -2.66
C THR A 390 6.87 7.36 -1.68
N VAL A 391 5.77 6.83 -1.15
CA VAL A 391 5.73 5.74 -0.19
C VAL A 391 5.00 4.57 -0.83
N GLN A 392 5.61 3.38 -0.75
CA GLN A 392 5.02 2.18 -1.28
C GLN A 392 3.87 1.71 -0.38
N ARG A 393 4.11 1.40 0.90
CA ARG A 393 3.02 0.97 1.83
C ARG A 393 3.02 1.63 3.19
N TRP A 394 4.18 2.04 3.73
CA TRP A 394 4.25 2.50 5.12
C TRP A 394 5.29 3.60 5.38
N VAL A 395 5.03 4.35 6.45
CA VAL A 395 5.94 5.31 7.08
C VAL A 395 6.15 4.87 8.53
N ASP A 396 7.40 4.74 8.96
CA ASP A 396 7.75 4.48 10.36
C ASP A 396 8.30 5.75 11.00
N VAL A 397 7.92 5.98 12.26
CA VAL A 397 8.55 6.98 13.13
C VAL A 397 8.95 6.26 14.41
N SER A 398 10.25 6.12 14.66
CA SER A 398 10.72 5.34 15.80
C SER A 398 12.08 5.80 16.32
N ASN A 399 12.30 5.62 17.62
CA ASN A 399 13.61 5.75 18.24
C ASN A 399 14.25 4.37 18.47
N GLN A 400 15.20 4.26 19.40
CA GLN A 400 15.85 2.98 19.69
C GLN A 400 14.99 2.00 20.50
N ASP A 401 13.93 2.48 21.15
CA ASP A 401 13.16 1.73 22.14
C ASP A 401 11.73 1.42 21.67
N TYR A 402 11.08 2.39 21.02
CA TYR A 402 9.69 2.29 20.58
C TYR A 402 9.40 3.17 19.35
N GLY A 403 8.29 2.88 18.68
CA GLY A 403 7.87 3.60 17.49
C GLY A 403 6.43 3.35 17.09
N VAL A 404 6.10 3.86 15.92
CA VAL A 404 4.84 3.63 15.22
C VAL A 404 5.11 3.40 13.74
N THR A 405 4.47 2.39 13.18
CA THR A 405 4.36 2.22 11.73
C THR A 405 2.97 2.64 11.29
N VAL A 406 2.90 3.50 10.28
CA VAL A 406 1.68 3.99 9.64
C VAL A 406 1.60 3.43 8.22
N ALA A 407 0.63 2.55 7.97
CA ALA A 407 0.33 2.12 6.60
C ALA A 407 -0.47 3.19 5.88
N THR A 408 -0.10 3.52 4.63
CA THR A 408 -0.75 4.50 3.76
C THR A 408 -1.32 3.78 2.54
N VAL A 409 -2.50 3.18 2.68
CA VAL A 409 -3.02 2.22 1.69
C VAL A 409 -3.27 2.92 0.35
N ASP A 410 -3.99 4.04 0.39
CA ASP A 410 -4.51 4.72 -0.80
C ASP A 410 -3.61 5.87 -1.27
N ALA A 411 -3.02 6.62 -0.34
CA ALA A 411 -2.22 7.81 -0.63
C ALA A 411 -0.71 7.47 -0.64
N PRO A 412 -0.02 7.57 -1.80
CA PRO A 412 1.38 7.21 -1.91
C PRO A 412 2.33 8.39 -1.69
N LEU A 413 1.85 9.59 -1.36
CA LEU A 413 2.68 10.79 -1.26
C LEU A 413 2.71 11.34 0.16
N VAL A 414 3.91 11.70 0.62
CA VAL A 414 4.09 12.36 1.91
C VAL A 414 5.04 13.54 1.83
N GLU A 415 4.82 14.55 2.66
CA GLU A 415 5.77 15.61 2.94
C GLU A 415 6.32 15.44 4.36
N VAL A 416 7.63 15.60 4.56
CA VAL A 416 8.29 15.39 5.85
C VAL A 416 8.58 16.74 6.51
N GLY A 417 8.11 16.91 7.74
CA GLY A 417 8.34 18.10 8.57
C GLY A 417 7.39 19.26 8.32
N ALA A 418 7.18 19.68 7.07
CA ALA A 418 6.32 20.81 6.74
C ALA A 418 5.65 20.67 5.37
N ILE A 419 4.50 21.31 5.22
CA ILE A 419 3.83 21.47 3.93
C ILE A 419 4.58 22.49 3.08
N THR A 420 4.86 22.17 1.82
CA THR A 420 5.67 23.04 0.94
C THR A 420 4.90 23.69 -0.21
N ALA A 421 3.84 23.09 -0.73
CA ALA A 421 3.07 23.65 -1.86
C ALA A 421 3.95 24.16 -3.04
N GLU A 422 4.95 23.35 -3.44
CA GLU A 422 6.03 23.63 -4.42
C GLU A 422 7.12 24.64 -3.96
N THR A 423 7.01 25.29 -2.79
CA THR A 423 7.97 26.33 -2.37
C THR A 423 8.10 26.50 -0.84
N PRO A 424 9.31 26.66 -0.29
CA PRO A 424 10.61 26.70 -0.96
C PRO A 424 11.11 25.31 -1.34
N TRP A 425 12.11 25.27 -2.22
CA TRP A 425 12.90 24.06 -2.43
C TRP A 425 13.64 23.68 -1.14
N ILE A 426 13.48 22.45 -0.67
CA ILE A 426 14.13 21.97 0.54
C ILE A 426 15.51 21.41 0.21
N GLU A 427 16.56 22.08 0.69
CA GLU A 427 17.94 21.59 0.58
C GLU A 427 18.30 20.62 1.71
N HIS A 428 17.73 20.82 2.90
CA HIS A 428 17.98 20.03 4.12
C HIS A 428 16.69 19.90 4.94
N LEU A 429 16.37 18.67 5.35
CA LEU A 429 15.32 18.42 6.33
C LEU A 429 15.92 18.44 7.74
N GLY A 430 15.28 19.18 8.65
CA GLY A 430 15.62 19.13 10.06
C GLY A 430 15.10 17.85 10.73
N PRO A 431 15.56 17.53 11.96
CA PRO A 431 14.98 16.44 12.73
C PRO A 431 13.49 16.71 12.98
N THR A 432 12.65 15.73 12.66
CA THR A 432 11.19 15.82 12.81
C THR A 432 10.59 14.43 12.96
N GLN A 433 9.46 14.37 13.67
CA GLN A 433 8.61 13.20 13.82
C GLN A 433 7.23 13.42 13.17
N THR A 434 7.11 14.52 12.41
CA THR A 434 5.90 14.91 11.71
C THR A 434 6.06 14.63 10.23
N PHE A 435 5.06 13.96 9.66
CA PHE A 435 4.85 13.95 8.22
C PHE A 435 3.39 14.29 7.89
N TYR A 436 3.15 14.64 6.64
CA TYR A 436 1.83 14.92 6.09
C TYR A 436 1.56 13.93 4.97
N SER A 437 0.45 13.20 5.04
CA SER A 437 -0.07 12.50 3.87
C SER A 437 -0.58 13.55 2.88
N TYR A 438 0.06 13.64 1.72
CA TYR A 438 -0.22 14.63 0.68
C TYR A 438 -1.19 14.02 -0.33
N VAL A 439 -2.49 14.14 -0.03
CA VAL A 439 -3.51 13.29 -0.66
C VAL A 439 -4.04 13.83 -1.98
N MET A 440 -4.08 15.15 -2.19
CA MET A 440 -4.56 15.76 -3.43
C MET A 440 -3.86 17.08 -3.75
N ASN A 441 -3.63 17.37 -5.03
CA ASN A 441 -3.18 18.69 -5.51
C ASN A 441 -3.51 18.96 -6.99
N ASN A 442 -3.24 20.19 -7.44
CA ASN A 442 -3.22 20.58 -8.86
C ASN A 442 -2.10 21.60 -9.17
N TYR A 443 -0.93 21.46 -8.52
CA TYR A 443 0.09 22.50 -8.54
C TYR A 443 0.90 22.58 -9.82
N TRP A 444 1.28 21.42 -10.37
CA TRP A 444 2.15 21.37 -11.53
C TRP A 444 1.46 21.88 -12.79
N PHE A 445 2.17 22.70 -13.56
CA PHE A 445 1.58 23.49 -14.64
C PHE A 445 1.49 22.75 -15.98
N THR A 446 2.04 21.53 -16.10
CA THR A 446 2.14 20.78 -17.36
C THR A 446 1.67 19.34 -17.18
N ASN A 447 0.86 18.80 -18.09
CA ASN A 447 0.47 17.38 -18.11
C ASN A 447 -0.27 16.83 -16.88
N TYR A 448 -0.53 17.58 -15.81
CA TYR A 448 -1.31 17.07 -14.65
C TYR A 448 -2.75 17.54 -14.74
N LYS A 449 -3.66 16.89 -14.01
CA LYS A 449 -5.05 17.36 -13.95
C LYS A 449 -5.11 18.75 -13.31
N ALA A 450 -5.88 19.62 -13.93
CA ALA A 450 -6.11 20.98 -13.45
C ALA A 450 -7.06 21.06 -12.25
N ASP A 451 -7.85 20.01 -12.03
CA ASP A 451 -8.78 19.87 -10.93
C ASP A 451 -9.15 18.38 -10.77
N GLN A 452 -9.56 18.02 -9.57
CA GLN A 452 -10.14 16.72 -9.25
C GLN A 452 -11.26 16.92 -8.24
N GLU A 453 -12.20 15.98 -8.22
CA GLU A 453 -13.43 16.08 -7.45
C GLU A 453 -13.86 14.70 -6.94
N GLY A 454 -14.82 14.72 -6.02
CA GLY A 454 -15.66 13.59 -5.70
C GLY A 454 -15.48 13.12 -4.27
N PRO A 455 -16.25 12.10 -3.85
CA PRO A 455 -15.81 11.23 -2.78
C PRO A 455 -14.53 10.50 -3.21
N THR A 456 -13.52 10.51 -2.34
CA THR A 456 -12.31 9.67 -2.42
C THR A 456 -12.02 9.17 -1.02
N ILE A 457 -11.62 7.90 -0.90
CA ILE A 457 -11.31 7.27 0.39
C ILE A 457 -9.79 7.21 0.56
N PHE A 458 -9.32 7.63 1.72
CA PHE A 458 -7.94 7.44 2.15
C PHE A 458 -7.91 6.64 3.46
N ARG A 459 -7.34 5.44 3.40
CA ARG A 459 -7.20 4.54 4.54
C ARG A 459 -5.78 4.58 5.08
N TYR A 460 -5.71 4.62 6.40
CA TYR A 460 -4.48 4.47 7.16
C TYR A 460 -4.66 3.44 8.25
N ALA A 461 -3.56 2.82 8.66
CA ALA A 461 -3.53 2.02 9.87
C ALA A 461 -2.28 2.36 10.67
N ILE A 462 -2.42 2.56 11.97
CA ILE A 462 -1.33 2.89 12.88
C ILE A 462 -1.10 1.70 13.81
N GLN A 463 0.13 1.19 13.84
CA GLN A 463 0.55 0.15 14.76
C GLN A 463 1.76 0.63 15.59
N PRO A 464 1.58 0.85 16.89
CA PRO A 464 2.70 1.01 17.81
C PRO A 464 3.55 -0.25 17.89
N HIS A 465 4.84 -0.07 18.10
CA HIS A 465 5.78 -1.17 18.31
C HIS A 465 6.91 -0.76 19.26
N LEU A 466 7.68 -1.75 19.71
CA LEU A 466 8.94 -1.54 20.42
C LEU A 466 10.04 -1.14 19.41
N MET A 467 11.20 -1.80 19.45
CA MET A 467 12.27 -1.53 18.49
C MET A 467 11.78 -1.69 17.05
N PHE A 468 12.19 -0.77 16.17
CA PHE A 468 11.89 -0.87 14.75
C PHE A 468 12.50 -2.13 14.14
N ASP A 469 11.66 -2.90 13.45
CA ASP A 469 12.05 -4.00 12.57
C ASP A 469 11.50 -3.74 11.16
N SER A 470 12.40 -3.72 10.18
CA SER A 470 12.06 -3.40 8.79
C SER A 470 11.18 -4.48 8.16
N ALA A 471 11.32 -5.74 8.55
CA ALA A 471 10.46 -6.79 8.06
C ALA A 471 9.05 -6.70 8.65
N ASP A 472 8.93 -6.44 9.95
CA ASP A 472 7.61 -6.28 10.60
C ASP A 472 6.84 -5.10 9.98
N ALA A 473 7.50 -3.97 9.73
CA ALA A 473 6.88 -2.83 9.05
C ALA A 473 6.42 -3.17 7.61
N ASN A 474 7.23 -3.91 6.85
CA ASN A 474 6.86 -4.41 5.53
C ASN A 474 5.66 -5.38 5.58
N GLN A 475 5.66 -6.32 6.53
CA GLN A 475 4.56 -7.25 6.73
C GLN A 475 3.28 -6.49 7.08
N PHE A 476 3.34 -5.56 8.03
CA PHE A 476 2.20 -4.72 8.41
C PHE A 476 1.63 -3.92 7.23
N GLY A 477 2.49 -3.25 6.45
CA GLY A 477 2.07 -2.52 5.25
C GLY A 477 1.42 -3.43 4.21
N MET A 478 2.01 -4.61 3.95
CA MET A 478 1.43 -5.60 3.04
C MET A 478 0.09 -6.15 3.53
N GLU A 479 -0.07 -6.44 4.82
CA GLU A 479 -1.33 -6.93 5.38
C GLU A 479 -2.48 -5.93 5.21
N ARG A 480 -2.21 -4.63 5.29
CA ARG A 480 -3.23 -3.60 5.11
C ARG A 480 -3.62 -3.40 3.64
N SER A 481 -2.68 -3.60 2.72
CA SER A 481 -2.93 -3.53 1.28
C SER A 481 -3.47 -4.84 0.68
N GLN A 482 -3.21 -5.98 1.34
CA GLN A 482 -3.58 -7.33 0.91
C GLN A 482 -4.38 -8.02 2.02
N PRO A 483 -5.69 -7.75 2.19
CA PRO A 483 -6.50 -8.32 3.28
C PRO A 483 -6.62 -9.85 3.19
N LEU A 484 -6.96 -10.50 4.31
CA LEU A 484 -7.36 -11.92 4.29
C LEU A 484 -8.57 -12.11 3.36
N ILE A 485 -8.57 -13.19 2.59
CA ILE A 485 -9.60 -13.45 1.58
C ILE A 485 -10.54 -14.54 2.11
N ALA A 486 -11.81 -14.23 2.25
CA ALA A 486 -12.82 -15.17 2.73
C ALA A 486 -13.76 -15.59 1.60
N VAL A 487 -13.99 -16.91 1.49
CA VAL A 487 -14.83 -17.51 0.44
C VAL A 487 -15.82 -18.45 1.08
N ARG A 488 -17.09 -18.40 0.68
CA ARG A 488 -18.07 -19.44 1.05
C ARG A 488 -17.76 -20.74 0.33
N VAL A 489 -17.64 -21.82 1.08
CA VAL A 489 -17.29 -23.16 0.59
C VAL A 489 -18.27 -24.20 1.15
N PRO A 490 -18.42 -25.38 0.54
CA PRO A 490 -19.23 -26.46 1.13
C PRO A 490 -18.82 -26.76 2.57
N ASP A 491 -19.78 -27.17 3.41
CA ASP A 491 -19.56 -27.41 4.86
C ASP A 491 -18.49 -28.48 5.17
N ASP A 492 -18.19 -29.36 4.24
CA ASP A 492 -17.16 -30.41 4.34
C ASP A 492 -15.86 -30.09 3.57
N ALA A 493 -15.74 -28.88 3.01
CA ALA A 493 -14.56 -28.46 2.26
C ALA A 493 -13.30 -28.50 3.15
N PRO A 494 -12.23 -29.21 2.75
CA PRO A 494 -11.01 -29.27 3.55
C PRO A 494 -10.23 -27.96 3.48
N GLU A 495 -9.62 -27.55 4.59
CA GLU A 495 -8.68 -26.42 4.61
C GLU A 495 -7.52 -26.64 3.63
N ALA A 496 -7.06 -25.55 3.00
CA ALA A 496 -5.88 -25.56 2.15
C ALA A 496 -4.63 -25.51 3.05
N PRO A 497 -3.81 -26.57 3.11
CA PRO A 497 -2.62 -26.54 3.94
C PRO A 497 -1.61 -25.53 3.39
N SER A 498 -0.80 -24.95 4.28
CA SER A 498 0.37 -24.17 3.87
C SER A 498 1.24 -24.99 2.90
N PHE A 499 1.34 -24.56 1.65
CA PHE A 499 2.10 -25.29 0.64
C PHE A 499 3.61 -25.01 0.74
N MET A 500 3.99 -23.79 1.15
CA MET A 500 5.35 -23.31 1.31
C MET A 500 5.47 -22.44 2.57
N ARG A 501 6.54 -22.63 3.33
CA ARG A 501 6.94 -21.75 4.43
C ARG A 501 8.36 -21.26 4.21
N VAL A 502 8.59 -19.99 4.52
CA VAL A 502 9.88 -19.30 4.44
C VAL A 502 10.32 -18.93 5.84
N ASN A 503 11.56 -19.27 6.20
CA ASN A 503 12.16 -18.91 7.48
C ASN A 503 13.54 -18.27 7.22
N PRO A 504 13.87 -17.11 7.84
CA PRO A 504 13.01 -16.29 8.71
C PRO A 504 11.86 -15.62 7.95
N THR A 505 10.81 -15.20 8.66
CA THR A 505 9.67 -14.46 8.09
C THR A 505 10.04 -13.08 7.58
N SER A 506 11.21 -12.57 7.99
CA SER A 506 11.85 -11.39 7.43
C SER A 506 12.30 -11.53 5.97
N THR A 507 12.30 -12.75 5.44
CA THR A 507 12.35 -12.98 4.00
C THR A 507 10.92 -13.08 3.45
N ILE A 508 10.47 -12.02 2.80
CA ILE A 508 9.11 -11.88 2.28
C ILE A 508 9.01 -12.47 0.88
N VAL A 509 7.95 -13.21 0.59
CA VAL A 509 7.59 -13.59 -0.79
C VAL A 509 6.70 -12.50 -1.36
N SER A 510 7.25 -11.67 -2.25
CA SER A 510 6.55 -10.52 -2.85
C SER A 510 5.59 -10.90 -3.98
N SER A 511 5.82 -12.05 -4.62
CA SER A 511 4.97 -12.59 -5.70
C SER A 511 5.15 -14.09 -5.75
N LEU A 512 4.04 -14.79 -6.00
CA LEU A 512 3.99 -16.23 -6.18
C LEU A 512 3.01 -16.52 -7.31
N LYS A 513 3.46 -17.21 -8.36
CA LYS A 513 2.61 -17.62 -9.47
C LYS A 513 3.07 -18.91 -10.13
N PRO A 514 2.21 -19.61 -10.89
CA PRO A 514 2.66 -20.71 -11.73
C PRO A 514 3.60 -20.23 -12.85
N THR A 515 4.57 -21.04 -13.23
CA THR A 515 5.40 -20.75 -14.40
C THR A 515 4.60 -20.88 -15.70
N GLN A 516 5.03 -20.21 -16.77
CA GLN A 516 4.36 -20.24 -18.08
C GLN A 516 4.23 -21.67 -18.67
N ASP A 517 5.17 -22.56 -18.33
CA ASP A 517 5.13 -23.97 -18.75
C ASP A 517 4.27 -24.87 -17.85
N ARG A 518 3.67 -24.32 -16.78
CA ARG A 518 2.79 -25.01 -15.81
C ARG A 518 3.41 -26.20 -15.10
N LYS A 519 4.74 -26.22 -14.99
CA LYS A 519 5.51 -27.31 -14.38
C LYS A 519 6.15 -26.94 -13.05
N ALA A 520 6.05 -25.69 -12.63
CA ALA A 520 6.72 -25.16 -11.46
C ALA A 520 5.95 -23.94 -10.94
N TRP A 521 6.39 -23.45 -9.78
CA TRP A 521 6.04 -22.12 -9.26
C TRP A 521 7.22 -21.18 -9.45
N GLU A 522 6.93 -19.93 -9.77
CA GLU A 522 7.83 -18.80 -9.64
C GLU A 522 7.51 -18.07 -8.34
N ALA A 523 8.51 -17.89 -7.48
CA ALA A 523 8.39 -17.13 -6.24
C ALA A 523 9.48 -16.06 -6.20
N ARG A 524 9.12 -14.83 -5.89
CA ARG A 524 10.06 -13.73 -5.74
C ARG A 524 10.23 -13.37 -4.27
N LEU A 525 11.44 -13.49 -3.77
CA LEU A 525 11.79 -13.25 -2.38
C LEU A 525 12.48 -11.89 -2.24
N TYR A 526 12.23 -11.23 -1.10
CA TYR A 526 12.78 -9.96 -0.69
C TYR A 526 13.39 -10.07 0.71
N GLY A 527 14.66 -9.70 0.86
CA GLY A 527 15.35 -9.64 2.15
C GLY A 527 14.98 -8.38 2.94
N ALA A 528 13.82 -8.41 3.62
CA ALA A 528 13.20 -7.22 4.22
C ALA A 528 13.84 -6.75 5.53
N SER A 529 14.67 -7.58 6.17
CA SER A 529 15.37 -7.23 7.43
C SER A 529 16.43 -6.14 7.28
N GLY A 530 16.92 -5.90 6.06
CA GLY A 530 18.08 -5.04 5.82
C GLY A 530 19.41 -5.65 6.28
N MET A 531 19.43 -6.96 6.60
CA MET A 531 20.62 -7.70 7.03
C MET A 531 20.78 -8.97 6.18
N PRO A 532 22.02 -9.52 6.02
CA PRO A 532 22.19 -10.81 5.36
C PRO A 532 21.53 -11.92 6.17
N GLU A 533 20.73 -12.75 5.52
CA GLU A 533 19.95 -13.80 6.18
C GLU A 533 20.09 -15.15 5.49
N LYS A 534 20.06 -16.21 6.30
CA LYS A 534 20.02 -17.57 5.82
C LYS A 534 18.57 -18.03 5.73
N VAL A 535 18.08 -18.15 4.51
CA VAL A 535 16.73 -18.59 4.18
C VAL A 535 16.66 -20.12 4.24
N ASP A 536 15.59 -20.64 4.81
CA ASP A 536 15.20 -22.05 4.77
C ASP A 536 13.76 -22.19 4.28
N LEU A 537 13.60 -22.92 3.18
CA LEU A 537 12.31 -23.21 2.55
C LEU A 537 11.83 -24.59 2.95
N SER A 538 10.61 -24.65 3.45
CA SER A 538 9.93 -25.92 3.71
C SER A 538 8.63 -25.99 2.93
N PHE A 539 8.31 -27.19 2.44
CA PHE A 539 7.16 -27.43 1.59
C PHE A 539 6.32 -28.56 2.18
N SER A 540 5.00 -28.50 2.01
CA SER A 540 4.13 -29.60 2.40
C SER A 540 4.02 -30.68 1.31
N GLY A 541 3.58 -31.87 1.72
CA GLY A 541 3.47 -33.05 0.84
C GLY A 541 4.77 -33.85 0.68
N LYS A 542 4.64 -35.06 0.10
CA LYS A 542 5.77 -35.99 -0.14
C LYS A 542 6.29 -35.86 -1.58
N LYS A 543 6.88 -34.70 -1.92
CA LYS A 543 7.52 -34.46 -3.23
C LYS A 543 9.02 -34.19 -3.05
N ASP A 544 9.82 -34.63 -4.04
CA ASP A 544 11.24 -34.26 -4.15
C ASP A 544 11.35 -32.85 -4.76
N TRP A 545 11.08 -31.83 -3.94
CA TRP A 545 11.12 -30.43 -4.34
C TRP A 545 12.51 -30.02 -4.84
N LYS A 546 12.55 -29.28 -5.95
CA LYS A 546 13.80 -28.73 -6.50
C LYS A 546 13.67 -27.22 -6.66
N VAL A 547 14.56 -26.49 -5.99
CA VAL A 547 14.62 -25.03 -6.05
C VAL A 547 15.75 -24.60 -6.96
N TYR A 548 15.50 -23.64 -7.84
CA TYR A 548 16.49 -23.01 -8.71
C TYR A 548 16.39 -21.50 -8.59
N ARG A 549 17.53 -20.81 -8.70
CA ARG A 549 17.52 -19.38 -9.04
C ARG A 549 16.97 -19.24 -10.45
N SER A 550 16.08 -18.28 -10.64
CA SER A 550 15.39 -18.02 -11.89
C SER A 550 15.74 -16.65 -12.44
N ASP A 551 15.70 -16.52 -13.77
CA ASP A 551 15.54 -15.21 -14.39
C ASP A 551 14.10 -14.68 -14.19
N LEU A 552 13.81 -13.47 -14.69
CA LEU A 552 12.50 -12.84 -14.57
C LEU A 552 11.40 -13.48 -15.44
N ASN A 553 11.73 -14.49 -16.25
CA ASN A 553 10.80 -15.20 -17.13
C ASN A 553 10.57 -16.66 -16.70
N GLY A 554 10.92 -17.02 -15.45
CA GLY A 554 10.77 -18.38 -14.94
C GLY A 554 11.80 -19.38 -15.50
N GLY A 555 12.89 -18.91 -16.11
CA GLY A 555 13.96 -19.71 -16.68
C GLY A 555 14.96 -20.19 -15.62
N ARG A 556 15.35 -21.46 -15.67
CA ARG A 556 16.33 -22.05 -14.73
C ARG A 556 17.73 -21.45 -14.95
N SER A 557 18.40 -21.06 -13.86
CA SER A 557 19.81 -20.69 -13.86
C SER A 557 20.64 -21.63 -12.98
N GLU A 558 20.69 -21.39 -11.67
CA GLU A 558 21.50 -22.14 -10.71
C GLU A 558 20.60 -23.03 -9.85
N ARG A 559 20.99 -24.28 -9.59
CA ARG A 559 20.26 -25.12 -8.64
C ARG A 559 20.59 -24.70 -7.22
N LEU A 560 19.57 -24.30 -6.47
CA LEU A 560 19.67 -24.02 -5.05
C LEU A 560 19.28 -25.25 -4.24
N GLY A 561 19.71 -25.28 -2.98
CA GLY A 561 19.08 -26.13 -1.97
C GLY A 561 17.81 -25.47 -1.46
N ASN A 562 17.17 -26.11 -0.49
CA ASN A 562 16.11 -25.48 0.29
C ASN A 562 16.65 -24.36 1.20
N THR A 563 17.97 -24.30 1.35
CA THR A 563 18.65 -23.33 2.19
C THR A 563 19.67 -22.55 1.38
N PHE A 564 19.63 -21.21 1.46
CA PHE A 564 20.55 -20.30 0.76
C PHE A 564 20.64 -18.96 1.51
N GLU A 565 21.54 -18.09 1.09
CA GLU A 565 21.70 -16.74 1.66
C GLU A 565 20.97 -15.70 0.79
N ILE A 566 20.32 -14.74 1.44
CA ILE A 566 19.78 -13.54 0.81
C ILE A 566 20.45 -12.31 1.42
N LEU A 567 20.90 -11.38 0.58
CA LEU A 567 21.55 -10.15 1.02
C LEU A 567 20.51 -9.07 1.43
N PRO A 568 20.93 -8.04 2.19
CA PRO A 568 20.08 -6.90 2.54
C PRO A 568 19.36 -6.32 1.32
N TYR A 569 18.02 -6.27 1.38
CA TYR A 569 17.19 -5.71 0.32
C TYR A 569 17.36 -6.39 -1.06
N GLU A 570 17.94 -7.60 -1.09
CA GLU A 570 18.09 -8.36 -2.32
C GLU A 570 16.74 -8.93 -2.77
N MET A 571 16.52 -8.90 -4.08
CA MET A 571 15.42 -9.61 -4.73
C MET A 571 15.93 -10.88 -5.38
N VAL A 572 15.42 -12.04 -4.97
CA VAL A 572 15.76 -13.34 -5.52
C VAL A 572 14.53 -13.98 -6.14
N THR A 573 14.54 -14.20 -7.46
CA THR A 573 13.49 -14.97 -8.13
C THR A 573 13.86 -16.46 -8.11
N LEU A 574 12.93 -17.29 -7.69
CA LEU A 574 13.05 -18.74 -7.57
C LEU A 574 12.10 -19.44 -8.53
N ARG A 575 12.55 -20.58 -9.06
CA ARG A 575 11.70 -21.59 -9.69
C ARG A 575 11.66 -22.83 -8.80
N ILE A 576 10.46 -23.26 -8.42
CA ILE A 576 10.19 -24.35 -7.47
C ILE A 576 9.46 -25.49 -8.20
N GLU A 577 10.10 -26.66 -8.32
CA GLU A 577 9.64 -27.83 -9.09
C GLU A 577 9.28 -29.05 -8.25
#